data_AF-A0A835BCQ7-F1
#
_entry.id   AF-A0A835BCQ7-F1
#
_cell.length_a   1.000
_cell.length_b   1.000
_cell.length_c   1.000
_cell.angle_alpha   90.00
_cell.angle_beta   90.00
_cell.angle_gamma   90.00
#
_symmetry.space_group_name_H-M   'P 1'
#
loop_
_entity.id
_entity.type
_entity.pdbx_description
1 polymer ?
#
loop_
_entity_poly.entity_id
_entity_poly.type
_entity_poly.pdbx_seq_one_letter_code
_entity_poly.pdbx_strand_id
1 'polypeptide(L)'
;MHISGGGGGGGSRMLPPKQLLTIVIVVFSSLSFIKLLLLTGSPSVVSSPRNRAWDAAAAGVNGTDRIALAAKELALLRSLVAARSPCRLLVFGLSPQLLALAKLNSGSGDGSGTAATAFITDSADDADAARGVLGGGGRHKASGAASVGIHRARYRDAAADAWPLLRRARGSPACGRATGTVRKSGCPLALTSLPREVLDARWDVVVVNGPSGAAPEEPGRMGTIYTAAALARASAAAAGAASAVDVAVHDVDRTVERWYAWEYLCDDNLVAAKGRLWHFRVGAGGLPDAFCNTGPVQIL
;
A
#
# COMPACT_ATOMS: atom_id res chain seq x y z
N MET A 1 -7.10 -94.59 14.11
CA MET A 1 -6.52 -94.06 15.36
C MET A 1 -5.94 -92.69 15.09
N HIS A 2 -6.26 -91.75 15.98
CA HIS A 2 -5.64 -90.45 16.23
C HIS A 2 -5.89 -89.23 15.32
N ILE A 3 -6.48 -88.26 16.02
CA ILE A 3 -6.81 -86.85 15.76
C ILE A 3 -5.55 -85.97 15.94
N SER A 4 -5.45 -84.85 15.19
CA SER A 4 -5.09 -83.49 15.67
C SER A 4 -4.72 -82.62 14.46
N GLY A 5 -5.25 -81.41 14.24
CA GLY A 5 -5.72 -80.41 15.21
C GLY A 5 -4.56 -79.47 15.56
N GLY A 6 -4.26 -78.48 14.71
CA GLY A 6 -3.20 -77.50 14.93
C GLY A 6 -3.70 -76.08 14.69
N GLY A 7 -4.21 -75.45 15.76
CA GLY A 7 -4.65 -74.06 15.75
C GLY A 7 -3.48 -73.08 15.73
N GLY A 8 -3.54 -72.11 14.81
CA GLY A 8 -2.62 -70.97 14.76
C GLY A 8 -3.01 -69.90 15.77
N GLY A 9 -2.40 -69.94 16.95
CA GLY A 9 -2.49 -68.89 17.96
C GLY A 9 -1.55 -67.72 17.62
N GLY A 10 -2.10 -66.63 17.10
CA GLY A 10 -1.40 -65.35 16.93
C GLY A 10 -1.15 -64.70 18.29
N GLY A 11 0.00 -64.99 18.90
CA GLY A 11 0.46 -64.31 20.11
C GLY A 11 1.05 -62.94 19.76
N SER A 12 0.32 -61.87 20.06
CA SER A 12 0.83 -60.49 20.04
C SER A 12 1.97 -60.36 21.06
N ARG A 13 3.21 -60.45 20.60
CA ARG A 13 4.38 -60.13 21.43
C ARG A 13 4.39 -58.62 21.67
N MET A 14 3.90 -58.20 22.85
CA MET A 14 4.05 -56.82 23.31
C MET A 14 5.54 -56.51 23.43
N LEU A 15 6.01 -55.53 22.65
CA LEU A 15 7.38 -55.03 22.73
C LEU A 15 7.61 -54.43 24.13
N PRO A 16 8.74 -54.74 24.79
CA PRO A 16 9.02 -54.17 26.10
C PRO A 16 9.07 -52.64 26.01
N PRO A 17 8.62 -51.91 27.05
CA PRO A 17 8.45 -50.45 27.00
C PRO A 17 9.72 -49.69 26.56
N LYS A 18 10.90 -50.23 26.91
CA LYS A 18 12.19 -49.69 26.52
C LYS A 18 12.44 -49.77 25.01
N GLN A 19 12.05 -50.88 24.37
CA GLN A 19 12.19 -51.03 22.91
C GLN A 19 11.19 -50.16 22.15
N LEU A 20 9.96 -50.02 22.67
CA LEU A 20 8.97 -49.11 22.09
C LEU A 20 9.47 -47.65 22.12
N LEU A 21 10.06 -47.22 23.24
CA LEU A 21 10.63 -45.88 23.37
C LEU A 21 11.79 -45.65 22.39
N THR A 22 12.70 -46.61 22.22
CA THR A 22 13.81 -46.49 21.26
C THR A 22 13.30 -46.39 19.82
N ILE A 23 12.30 -47.19 19.44
CA ILE A 23 11.71 -47.15 18.10
C ILE A 23 11.05 -45.79 17.85
N VAL A 24 10.28 -45.29 18.82
CA VAL A 24 9.63 -43.98 18.74
C VAL A 24 10.66 -42.87 18.54
N ILE A 25 11.74 -42.85 19.33
CA ILE A 25 12.80 -41.84 19.19
C ILE A 25 13.46 -41.90 17.81
N VAL A 26 13.81 -43.09 17.32
CA VAL A 26 14.44 -43.24 16.00
C VAL A 26 13.50 -42.79 14.87
N VAL A 27 12.20 -43.11 14.96
CA VAL A 27 11.20 -42.67 13.99
C VAL A 27 11.05 -41.15 14.02
N PHE A 28 10.90 -40.52 15.18
CA PHE A 28 10.80 -39.06 15.27
C PHE A 28 12.08 -38.34 14.82
N SER A 29 13.26 -38.87 15.14
CA SER A 29 14.53 -38.34 14.65
C SER A 29 14.63 -38.44 13.14
N SER A 30 14.32 -39.59 12.54
CA SER A 30 14.37 -39.79 11.08
C SER A 30 13.37 -38.91 10.34
N LEU A 31 12.14 -38.74 10.86
CA LEU A 31 11.14 -37.83 10.29
C LEU A 31 11.56 -36.36 10.37
N SER A 32 12.25 -35.96 11.44
CA SER A 32 12.82 -34.61 11.57
C SER A 32 13.94 -34.37 10.55
N PHE A 33 14.81 -35.37 10.33
CA PHE A 33 15.86 -35.31 9.30
C PHE A 33 15.28 -35.26 7.88
N ILE A 34 14.22 -36.02 7.57
CA ILE A 34 13.53 -35.96 6.27
C ILE A 34 12.93 -34.58 6.04
N LYS A 35 12.31 -33.97 7.07
CA LYS A 35 11.76 -32.62 6.99
C LYS A 35 12.85 -31.58 6.72
N LEU A 36 14.02 -31.74 7.35
CA LEU A 36 15.19 -30.90 7.12
C LEU A 36 15.77 -31.07 5.70
N LEU A 37 15.83 -32.30 5.18
CA LEU A 37 16.30 -32.59 3.83
C LEU A 37 15.38 -31.99 2.75
N LEU A 38 14.06 -32.07 2.96
CA LEU A 38 13.04 -31.46 2.08
C LEU A 38 13.04 -29.93 2.12
N LEU A 39 13.50 -29.32 3.23
CA LEU A 39 13.69 -27.86 3.34
C LEU A 39 14.97 -27.38 2.62
N THR A 40 15.96 -28.27 2.42
CA THR A 40 17.22 -27.94 1.74
C THR A 40 17.23 -28.26 0.24
N GLY A 41 16.27 -29.06 -0.25
CA GLY A 41 16.17 -29.47 -1.64
C GLY A 41 15.22 -28.59 -2.46
N SER A 42 15.61 -27.36 -2.79
CA SER A 42 14.95 -26.60 -3.86
C SER A 42 15.88 -26.58 -5.09
N PRO A 43 15.39 -26.87 -6.31
CA PRO A 43 16.18 -26.72 -7.51
C PRO A 43 16.44 -25.22 -7.74
N SER A 44 17.71 -24.86 -7.89
CA SER A 44 18.16 -23.50 -8.19
C SER A 44 17.78 -23.11 -9.62
N VAL A 45 16.54 -22.69 -9.84
CA VAL A 45 16.20 -21.83 -10.98
C VAL A 45 16.50 -20.40 -10.56
N VAL A 46 17.61 -19.86 -11.04
CA VAL A 46 17.99 -18.46 -10.85
C VAL A 46 16.90 -17.58 -11.48
N SER A 47 15.98 -17.12 -10.64
CA SER A 47 14.95 -16.14 -10.97
C SER A 47 15.05 -15.05 -9.90
N SER A 48 15.11 -13.80 -10.36
CA SER A 48 15.40 -12.62 -9.52
C SER A 48 14.45 -12.59 -8.31
N PRO A 49 14.93 -12.33 -7.07
CA PRO A 49 14.11 -12.32 -5.86
C PRO A 49 12.90 -11.39 -5.93
N ARG A 50 12.93 -10.40 -6.83
CA ARG A 50 11.96 -9.28 -6.90
C ARG A 50 10.71 -9.59 -7.75
N ASN A 51 10.80 -10.45 -8.77
CA ASN A 51 9.62 -10.91 -9.52
C ASN A 51 8.64 -11.68 -8.61
N ARG A 52 9.18 -12.40 -7.61
CA ARG A 52 8.37 -13.09 -6.60
C ARG A 52 7.51 -12.14 -5.78
N ALA A 53 7.91 -10.89 -5.54
CA ALA A 53 7.13 -9.96 -4.71
C ALA A 53 5.89 -9.46 -5.45
N TRP A 54 6.02 -9.10 -6.73
CA TRP A 54 4.87 -8.73 -7.58
C TRP A 54 3.89 -9.91 -7.74
N ASP A 55 4.42 -11.11 -8.01
CA ASP A 55 3.61 -12.32 -8.16
C ASP A 55 3.00 -12.80 -6.82
N ALA A 56 3.71 -12.68 -5.69
CA ALA A 56 3.20 -13.01 -4.37
C ALA A 56 2.12 -12.02 -3.89
N ALA A 57 2.29 -10.72 -4.17
CA ALA A 57 1.25 -9.71 -3.94
C ALA A 57 0.02 -9.94 -4.81
N ALA A 58 0.18 -10.51 -6.02
CA ALA A 58 -0.92 -10.98 -6.85
C ALA A 58 -1.58 -12.27 -6.33
N ALA A 59 -0.80 -13.17 -5.72
CA ALA A 59 -1.25 -14.49 -5.24
C ALA A 59 -1.81 -14.51 -3.80
N GLY A 60 -1.71 -13.42 -3.03
CA GLY A 60 -2.35 -13.29 -1.71
C GLY A 60 -1.79 -14.25 -0.64
N VAL A 61 -0.50 -14.56 -0.66
CA VAL A 61 0.12 -15.51 0.28
C VAL A 61 0.30 -14.87 1.67
N ASN A 62 -0.18 -15.58 2.70
CA ASN A 62 -0.44 -15.07 4.05
C ASN A 62 0.79 -15.00 4.98
N GLY A 63 2.01 -14.90 4.44
CA GLY A 63 3.23 -14.89 5.23
C GLY A 63 4.26 -13.94 4.63
N THR A 64 4.66 -12.94 5.42
CA THR A 64 5.82 -12.01 5.28
C THR A 64 5.67 -10.66 4.58
N ASP A 65 4.52 -10.22 4.08
CA ASP A 65 4.53 -9.02 3.21
C ASP A 65 3.99 -7.74 3.87
N ARG A 66 4.87 -6.96 4.53
CA ARG A 66 4.49 -5.60 5.00
C ARG A 66 4.02 -4.69 3.86
N ILE A 67 4.38 -5.00 2.61
CA ILE A 67 4.08 -4.23 1.41
C ILE A 67 2.63 -4.45 0.92
N ALA A 68 2.00 -5.59 1.25
CA ALA A 68 0.66 -5.93 0.82
C ALA A 68 -0.43 -5.34 1.75
N LEU A 69 -1.56 -4.92 1.16
CA LEU A 69 -2.73 -4.48 1.92
C LEU A 69 -3.51 -5.69 2.45
N ALA A 70 -3.92 -5.61 3.73
CA ALA A 70 -4.83 -6.59 4.30
C ALA A 70 -6.22 -6.49 3.64
N ALA A 71 -6.98 -7.59 3.64
CA ALA A 71 -8.31 -7.64 3.00
C ALA A 71 -9.25 -6.51 3.44
N LYS A 72 -9.26 -6.16 4.74
CA LYS A 72 -10.07 -5.05 5.28
C LYS A 72 -9.59 -3.67 4.83
N GLU A 73 -8.28 -3.50 4.62
CA GLU A 73 -7.68 -2.25 4.14
C GLU A 73 -8.02 -2.05 2.65
N LEU A 74 -7.85 -3.10 1.85
CA LEU A 74 -8.22 -3.09 0.44
C LEU A 74 -9.74 -2.89 0.25
N ALA A 75 -10.57 -3.51 1.09
CA ALA A 75 -12.02 -3.31 1.06
C ALA A 75 -12.41 -1.86 1.31
N LEU A 76 -11.77 -1.18 2.29
CA LEU A 76 -11.97 0.24 2.52
C LEU A 76 -11.58 1.05 1.28
N LEU A 77 -10.38 0.86 0.70
CA LEU A 77 -9.97 1.59 -0.51
C LEU A 77 -10.95 1.39 -1.68
N ARG A 78 -11.41 0.16 -1.90
CA ARG A 78 -12.39 -0.14 -2.95
C ARG A 78 -13.70 0.60 -2.72
N SER A 79 -14.21 0.64 -1.48
CA SER A 79 -15.43 1.39 -1.16
C SER A 79 -15.27 2.90 -1.40
N LEU A 80 -14.11 3.47 -1.08
CA LEU A 80 -13.82 4.89 -1.31
C LEU A 80 -13.81 5.22 -2.80
N VAL A 81 -13.09 4.43 -3.59
CA VAL A 81 -13.03 4.64 -5.05
C VAL A 81 -14.39 4.40 -5.69
N ALA A 82 -15.12 3.35 -5.30
CA ALA A 82 -16.46 3.07 -5.82
C ALA A 82 -17.45 4.21 -5.52
N ALA A 83 -17.41 4.79 -4.32
CA ALA A 83 -18.31 5.88 -3.93
C ALA A 83 -18.06 7.20 -4.68
N ARG A 84 -16.87 7.38 -5.27
CA ARG A 84 -16.50 8.58 -6.02
C ARG A 84 -16.46 8.36 -7.54
N SER A 85 -16.41 7.10 -7.99
CA SER A 85 -16.23 6.73 -9.39
C SER A 85 -17.44 7.16 -10.27
N PRO A 86 -17.20 7.61 -11.51
CA PRO A 86 -15.90 7.90 -12.12
C PRO A 86 -15.24 9.14 -11.51
N CYS A 87 -13.98 9.04 -11.08
CA CYS A 87 -13.24 10.14 -10.47
C CYS A 87 -11.81 10.27 -10.98
N ARG A 88 -11.14 11.35 -10.55
CA ARG A 88 -9.69 11.53 -10.69
C ARG A 88 -9.02 10.91 -9.47
N LEU A 89 -8.40 9.74 -9.68
CA LEU A 89 -7.71 8.94 -8.66
C LEU A 89 -6.19 9.07 -8.79
N LEU A 90 -5.53 9.52 -7.73
CA LEU A 90 -4.06 9.51 -7.63
C LEU A 90 -3.63 8.42 -6.64
N VAL A 91 -2.67 7.59 -7.04
CA VAL A 91 -2.10 6.55 -6.17
C VAL A 91 -0.59 6.70 -6.14
N PHE A 92 -0.05 7.03 -4.98
CA PHE A 92 1.37 6.83 -4.70
C PHE A 92 1.57 5.40 -4.24
N GLY A 93 2.45 4.67 -4.92
CA GLY A 93 2.60 3.22 -4.82
C GLY A 93 1.99 2.51 -6.02
N LEU A 94 2.56 1.36 -6.35
CA LEU A 94 2.11 0.52 -7.46
C LEU A 94 2.22 -0.94 -7.04
N SER A 95 1.09 -1.64 -7.07
CA SER A 95 1.00 -3.07 -6.79
C SER A 95 -0.19 -3.65 -7.55
N PRO A 96 -0.27 -4.98 -7.72
CA PRO A 96 -1.44 -5.61 -8.35
C PRO A 96 -2.77 -5.26 -7.66
N GLN A 97 -2.77 -5.18 -6.31
CA GLN A 97 -3.96 -4.81 -5.52
C GLN A 97 -4.42 -3.38 -5.81
N LEU A 98 -3.47 -2.44 -5.95
CA LEU A 98 -3.77 -1.04 -6.24
C LEU A 98 -4.16 -0.82 -7.71
N LEU A 99 -3.58 -1.60 -8.64
CA LEU A 99 -3.93 -1.53 -10.06
C LEU A 99 -5.41 -1.90 -10.30
N ALA A 100 -5.98 -2.77 -9.47
CA ALA A 100 -7.40 -3.12 -9.52
C ALA A 100 -8.34 -1.92 -9.23
N LEU A 101 -7.85 -0.88 -8.53
CA LEU A 101 -8.62 0.35 -8.28
C LEU A 101 -8.85 1.14 -9.58
N ALA A 102 -7.91 1.11 -10.53
CA ALA A 102 -8.08 1.78 -11.82
C ALA A 102 -9.23 1.16 -12.63
N LYS A 103 -9.34 -0.18 -12.62
CA LYS A 103 -10.46 -0.89 -13.27
C LYS A 103 -11.79 -0.53 -12.63
N LEU A 104 -11.85 -0.50 -11.30
CA LEU A 104 -13.04 -0.11 -10.54
C LEU A 104 -13.47 1.33 -10.88
N ASN A 105 -12.49 2.24 -10.97
CA ASN A 105 -12.74 3.65 -11.29
C ASN A 105 -13.26 3.86 -12.73
N SER A 106 -12.94 2.94 -13.64
CA SER A 106 -13.28 3.04 -15.07
C SER A 106 -14.65 2.46 -15.44
N GLY A 107 -15.30 1.72 -14.55
CA GLY A 107 -16.40 0.80 -14.89
C GLY A 107 -17.74 1.03 -14.18
N SER A 108 -17.97 2.18 -13.55
CA SER A 108 -19.17 2.39 -12.71
C SER A 108 -20.13 3.52 -13.12
N GLY A 109 -19.80 4.31 -14.15
CA GLY A 109 -20.58 5.51 -14.52
C GLY A 109 -21.50 5.36 -15.74
N ASP A 110 -22.59 6.13 -15.75
CA ASP A 110 -23.62 6.24 -16.81
C ASP A 110 -23.14 6.90 -18.14
N GLY A 111 -21.83 7.11 -18.29
CA GLY A 111 -21.23 7.78 -19.44
C GLY A 111 -21.01 9.30 -19.29
N SER A 112 -21.38 9.94 -18.17
CA SER A 112 -21.27 11.41 -18.04
C SER A 112 -19.94 11.95 -17.50
N GLY A 113 -19.04 11.12 -16.95
CA GLY A 113 -17.80 11.58 -16.28
C GLY A 113 -16.51 10.92 -16.79
N THR A 114 -15.42 11.69 -16.91
CA THR A 114 -14.11 11.18 -17.37
C THR A 114 -13.29 10.62 -16.22
N ALA A 115 -13.25 9.29 -16.08
CA ALA A 115 -12.36 8.64 -15.12
C ALA A 115 -10.89 8.85 -15.52
N ALA A 116 -10.05 9.23 -14.53
CA ALA A 116 -8.62 9.34 -14.71
C ALA A 116 -7.90 8.71 -13.51
N THR A 117 -6.84 7.94 -13.76
CA THR A 117 -6.03 7.34 -12.70
C THR A 117 -4.55 7.57 -12.99
N ALA A 118 -3.80 8.01 -11.99
CA ALA A 118 -2.34 8.14 -12.08
C ALA A 118 -1.68 7.33 -10.95
N PHE A 119 -0.73 6.48 -11.31
CA PHE A 119 0.14 5.76 -10.37
C PHE A 119 1.52 6.39 -10.34
N ILE A 120 2.05 6.58 -9.14
CA ILE A 120 3.40 7.07 -8.89
C ILE A 120 4.21 5.95 -8.24
N THR A 121 5.33 5.55 -8.84
CA THR A 121 6.19 4.47 -8.32
C THR A 121 7.67 4.83 -8.35
N ASP A 122 8.44 4.30 -7.41
CA ASP A 122 9.90 4.32 -7.38
C ASP A 122 10.54 3.17 -8.17
N SER A 123 9.76 2.13 -8.50
CA SER A 123 10.23 0.92 -9.17
C SER A 123 9.98 1.00 -10.68
N ALA A 124 11.07 0.94 -11.46
CA ALA A 124 10.98 0.87 -12.92
C ALA A 124 10.37 -0.46 -13.38
N ASP A 125 10.76 -1.55 -12.72
CA ASP A 125 10.27 -2.89 -13.02
C ASP A 125 8.75 -2.99 -12.79
N ASP A 126 8.24 -2.48 -11.67
CA ASP A 126 6.80 -2.47 -11.38
C ASP A 126 6.04 -1.60 -12.39
N ALA A 127 6.64 -0.48 -12.81
CA ALA A 127 6.06 0.38 -13.83
C ALA A 127 5.93 -0.34 -15.18
N ASP A 128 6.95 -1.07 -15.59
CA ASP A 128 6.96 -1.82 -16.85
C ASP A 128 6.02 -3.04 -16.78
N ALA A 129 5.98 -3.75 -15.65
CA ALA A 129 5.02 -4.83 -15.41
C ALA A 129 3.58 -4.32 -15.47
N ALA A 130 3.27 -3.22 -14.79
CA ALA A 130 1.94 -2.62 -14.82
C ALA A 130 1.54 -2.13 -16.22
N ARG A 131 2.47 -1.54 -16.99
CA ARG A 131 2.21 -1.18 -18.39
C ARG A 131 1.91 -2.40 -19.25
N GLY A 132 2.60 -3.52 -19.02
CA GLY A 132 2.29 -4.79 -19.68
C GLY A 132 0.87 -5.27 -19.36
N VAL A 133 0.47 -5.24 -18.09
CA VAL A 133 -0.88 -5.64 -17.64
C VAL A 133 -1.97 -4.73 -18.22
N LEU A 134 -1.73 -3.43 -18.29
CA LEU A 134 -2.67 -2.45 -18.86
C LEU A 134 -2.72 -2.49 -20.39
N GLY A 135 -1.58 -2.74 -21.05
CA GLY A 135 -1.44 -2.76 -22.51
C GLY A 135 -1.76 -4.11 -23.18
N GLY A 136 -1.84 -5.20 -22.40
CA GLY A 136 -2.24 -6.53 -22.87
C GLY A 136 -3.75 -6.66 -23.17
N GLY A 137 -4.56 -5.69 -22.75
CA GLY A 137 -5.92 -5.51 -23.27
C GLY A 137 -5.83 -4.74 -24.59
N GLY A 138 -6.19 -5.39 -25.71
CA GLY A 138 -5.90 -4.94 -27.07
C GLY A 138 -6.09 -3.44 -27.36
N ARG A 139 -5.34 -2.94 -28.35
CA ARG A 139 -5.37 -1.58 -28.91
C ARG A 139 -6.76 -1.16 -29.39
N HIS A 140 -7.68 -0.89 -28.47
CA HIS A 140 -8.81 -0.02 -28.72
C HIS A 140 -8.44 1.32 -28.10
N LYS A 141 -7.90 2.20 -28.95
CA LYS A 141 -7.79 3.63 -28.68
C LYS A 141 -9.22 4.18 -28.63
N ALA A 142 -9.93 3.88 -27.54
CA ALA A 142 -11.24 4.41 -27.28
C ALA A 142 -11.07 5.90 -26.97
N SER A 143 -11.29 6.72 -27.99
CA SER A 143 -11.39 8.17 -27.90
C SER A 143 -12.57 8.50 -26.97
N GLY A 144 -12.29 8.61 -25.67
CA GLY A 144 -13.28 8.85 -24.61
C GLY A 144 -13.15 7.97 -23.36
N ALA A 145 -12.26 6.95 -23.36
CA ALA A 145 -12.13 5.99 -22.25
C ALA A 145 -11.16 6.43 -21.15
N ALA A 146 -11.39 5.91 -19.95
CA ALA A 146 -10.62 6.17 -18.74
C ALA A 146 -9.10 6.15 -18.98
N SER A 147 -8.41 7.24 -18.59
CA SER A 147 -6.96 7.36 -18.79
C SER A 147 -6.20 6.85 -17.58
N VAL A 148 -5.32 5.85 -17.76
CA VAL A 148 -4.41 5.38 -16.71
C VAL A 148 -2.96 5.78 -17.03
N GLY A 149 -2.35 6.61 -16.19
CA GLY A 149 -0.95 7.01 -16.27
C GLY A 149 -0.09 6.30 -15.22
N ILE A 150 1.15 5.95 -15.57
CA ILE A 150 2.14 5.40 -14.64
C ILE A 150 3.41 6.24 -14.76
N HIS A 151 3.78 6.92 -13.66
CA HIS A 151 4.88 7.86 -13.58
C HIS A 151 5.92 7.40 -12.56
N ARG A 152 7.19 7.62 -12.88
CA ARG A 152 8.30 7.30 -11.96
C ARG A 152 8.63 8.51 -11.10
N ALA A 153 8.72 8.32 -9.79
CA ALA A 153 9.22 9.31 -8.85
C ALA A 153 10.62 8.95 -8.36
N ARG A 154 11.37 9.96 -7.92
CA ARG A 154 12.61 9.79 -7.17
C ARG A 154 12.38 10.31 -5.76
N TYR A 155 12.53 9.43 -4.79
CA TYR A 155 12.45 9.76 -3.37
C TYR A 155 13.87 9.85 -2.82
N ARG A 156 14.19 10.97 -2.17
CA ARG A 156 15.56 11.25 -1.70
C ARG A 156 15.74 11.03 -0.21
N ASP A 157 14.65 11.16 0.55
CA ASP A 157 14.67 11.19 2.01
C ASP A 157 14.48 9.79 2.60
N ALA A 158 15.45 9.35 3.40
CA ALA A 158 15.34 8.10 4.14
C ALA A 158 14.34 8.23 5.28
N ALA A 159 13.61 7.16 5.62
CA ALA A 159 12.63 7.18 6.70
C ALA A 159 13.22 7.61 8.06
N ALA A 160 14.50 7.32 8.31
CA ALA A 160 15.24 7.76 9.50
C ALA A 160 15.35 9.29 9.61
N ASP A 161 15.29 10.02 8.50
CA ASP A 161 15.38 11.48 8.46
C ASP A 161 14.05 12.18 8.78
N ALA A 162 12.98 11.41 9.05
CA ALA A 162 11.63 11.94 9.24
C ALA A 162 11.55 13.04 10.31
N TRP A 163 12.16 12.84 11.48
CA TRP A 163 12.11 13.84 12.54
C TRP A 163 12.89 15.14 12.20
N PRO A 164 14.17 15.07 11.77
CA PRO A 164 14.88 16.24 11.27
C PRO A 164 14.14 16.99 10.16
N LEU A 165 13.53 16.28 9.22
CA LEU A 165 12.77 16.89 8.11
C LEU A 165 11.51 17.60 8.61
N LEU A 166 10.73 16.95 9.47
CA LEU A 166 9.52 17.53 10.04
C LEU A 166 9.82 18.81 10.82
N ARG A 167 10.87 18.82 11.65
CA ARG A 167 11.30 20.02 12.38
C ARG A 167 11.68 21.17 11.44
N ARG A 168 12.43 20.89 10.37
CA ARG A 168 12.79 21.91 9.38
C ARG A 168 11.56 22.43 8.64
N ALA A 169 10.63 21.55 8.27
CA ALA A 169 9.41 21.93 7.59
C ALA A 169 8.51 22.84 8.44
N ARG A 170 8.34 22.53 9.74
CA ARG A 170 7.59 23.36 10.69
C ARG A 170 8.13 24.78 10.81
N GLY A 171 9.45 24.96 10.70
CA GLY A 171 10.10 26.28 10.73
C GLY A 171 10.11 27.01 9.39
N SER A 172 9.57 26.42 8.32
CA SER A 172 9.66 26.97 6.96
C SER A 172 8.30 27.45 6.46
N PRO A 173 8.13 28.75 6.18
CA PRO A 173 6.91 29.27 5.54
C PRO A 173 6.62 28.61 4.18
N ALA A 174 7.66 28.13 3.48
CA ALA A 174 7.52 27.44 2.20
C ALA A 174 6.80 26.08 2.31
N CYS A 175 6.80 25.49 3.52
CA CYS A 175 6.08 24.26 3.88
C CYS A 175 4.73 24.51 4.55
N GLY A 176 4.27 25.77 4.60
CA GLY A 176 2.91 26.11 4.96
C GLY A 176 1.91 25.64 3.90
N ARG A 177 0.62 25.92 4.11
CA ARG A 177 -0.44 25.52 3.19
C ARG A 177 -0.18 26.09 1.79
N ALA A 178 -0.19 25.22 0.78
CA ALA A 178 0.02 25.65 -0.60
C ALA A 178 -1.12 26.57 -1.07
N THR A 179 -0.81 27.83 -1.36
CA THR A 179 -1.75 28.83 -1.93
C THR A 179 -1.77 28.82 -3.47
N GLY A 180 -1.06 27.87 -4.09
CA GLY A 180 -0.95 27.72 -5.53
C GLY A 180 -0.57 26.29 -5.93
N THR A 181 -0.07 26.12 -7.16
CA THR A 181 0.31 24.79 -7.70
C THR A 181 1.45 24.18 -6.87
N VAL A 182 1.29 22.93 -6.41
CA VAL A 182 2.30 22.19 -5.63
C VAL A 182 3.66 22.16 -6.33
N ARG A 183 3.67 22.18 -7.66
CA ARG A 183 4.87 22.29 -8.50
C ARG A 183 5.79 23.48 -8.18
N LYS A 184 5.22 24.60 -7.72
CA LYS A 184 5.97 25.81 -7.36
C LYS A 184 6.29 25.89 -5.86
N SER A 185 6.00 24.83 -5.09
CA SER A 185 6.31 24.81 -3.66
C SER A 185 7.82 24.88 -3.45
N GLY A 186 8.25 25.77 -2.54
CA GLY A 186 9.62 25.80 -2.04
C GLY A 186 9.87 24.82 -0.89
N CYS A 187 8.86 24.05 -0.48
CA CYS A 187 9.02 23.10 0.62
C CYS A 187 9.92 21.93 0.20
N PRO A 188 10.96 21.58 0.97
CA PRO A 188 11.81 20.43 0.67
C PRO A 188 11.07 19.08 0.63
N LEU A 189 9.92 18.97 1.30
CA LEU A 189 9.08 17.76 1.30
C LEU A 189 8.25 17.61 0.02
N ALA A 190 8.08 18.67 -0.78
CA ALA A 190 7.26 18.62 -1.98
C ALA A 190 7.93 17.80 -3.09
N LEU A 191 7.21 16.83 -3.66
CA LEU A 191 7.68 16.04 -4.79
C LEU A 191 7.53 16.82 -6.12
N THR A 192 8.22 17.95 -6.24
CA THR A 192 8.12 18.89 -7.38
C THR A 192 8.67 18.34 -8.70
N SER A 193 9.42 17.24 -8.66
CA SER A 193 9.91 16.53 -9.85
C SER A 193 8.86 15.67 -10.55
N LEU A 194 7.66 15.54 -9.96
CA LEU A 194 6.56 14.82 -10.60
C LEU A 194 6.05 15.57 -11.84
N PRO A 195 5.47 14.85 -12.82
CA PRO A 195 4.95 15.45 -14.04
C PRO A 195 3.84 16.48 -13.78
N ARG A 196 3.69 17.44 -14.70
CA ARG A 196 2.70 18.54 -14.56
C ARG A 196 1.27 18.02 -14.53
N GLU A 197 0.98 16.99 -15.30
CA GLU A 197 -0.31 16.31 -15.31
C GLU A 197 -0.68 15.68 -13.97
N VAL A 198 0.31 15.46 -13.08
CA VAL A 198 0.08 15.04 -11.70
C VAL A 198 -0.08 16.23 -10.77
N LEU A 199 0.84 17.20 -10.85
CA LEU A 199 0.94 18.31 -9.89
C LEU A 199 -0.05 19.46 -10.12
N ASP A 200 -0.47 19.67 -11.36
CA ASP A 200 -1.40 20.75 -11.74
C ASP A 200 -2.85 20.20 -11.90
N ALA A 201 -3.05 18.89 -11.77
CA ALA A 201 -4.34 18.24 -11.80
C ALA A 201 -5.12 18.40 -10.47
N ARG A 202 -6.45 18.36 -10.57
CA ARG A 202 -7.33 18.15 -9.42
C ARG A 202 -7.51 16.67 -9.16
N TRP A 203 -7.60 16.29 -7.89
CA TRP A 203 -7.78 14.91 -7.48
C TRP A 203 -8.97 14.79 -6.54
N ASP A 204 -9.80 13.78 -6.73
CA ASP A 204 -10.98 13.51 -5.88
C ASP A 204 -10.64 12.50 -4.79
N VAL A 205 -9.75 11.56 -5.12
CA VAL A 205 -9.24 10.53 -4.22
C VAL A 205 -7.72 10.42 -4.36
N VAL A 206 -7.00 10.43 -3.25
CA VAL A 206 -5.55 10.24 -3.19
C VAL A 206 -5.22 9.06 -2.28
N VAL A 207 -4.45 8.08 -2.76
CA VAL A 207 -3.99 6.93 -1.98
C VAL A 207 -2.47 7.02 -1.79
N VAL A 208 -2.00 6.88 -0.55
CA VAL A 208 -0.59 6.92 -0.17
C VAL A 208 -0.17 5.54 0.34
N ASN A 209 0.48 4.79 -0.55
CA ASN A 209 1.05 3.45 -0.34
C ASN A 209 2.47 3.31 -0.92
N GLY A 210 3.05 4.39 -1.46
CA GLY A 210 4.44 4.49 -1.96
C GLY A 210 5.25 5.56 -1.21
N PRO A 211 6.59 5.49 -1.20
CA PRO A 211 7.48 4.52 -1.88
C PRO A 211 7.48 3.11 -1.25
N SER A 212 8.22 2.18 -1.84
CA SER A 212 8.30 0.77 -1.42
C SER A 212 9.11 0.51 -0.14
N GLY A 213 9.86 1.50 0.36
CA GLY A 213 10.79 1.37 1.48
C GLY A 213 10.17 0.95 2.82
N ALA A 214 10.77 -0.06 3.45
CA ALA A 214 10.39 -0.61 4.75
C ALA A 214 11.46 -0.38 5.84
N ALA A 215 12.73 -0.18 5.47
CA ALA A 215 13.82 0.06 6.41
C ALA A 215 14.04 1.56 6.73
N PRO A 216 14.70 1.91 7.85
CA PRO A 216 15.01 3.30 8.21
C PRO A 216 15.83 4.04 7.15
N GLU A 217 16.79 3.37 6.52
CA GLU A 217 17.68 3.91 5.48
C GLU A 217 17.03 3.99 4.09
N GLU A 218 15.91 3.31 3.91
CA GLU A 218 15.15 3.33 2.67
C GLU A 218 14.22 4.54 2.60
N PRO A 219 13.77 4.94 1.38
CA PRO A 219 12.88 6.06 1.23
C PRO A 219 11.60 5.95 2.06
N GLY A 220 11.28 7.01 2.81
CA GLY A 220 10.06 7.08 3.62
C GLY A 220 8.90 7.80 2.92
N ARG A 221 7.69 7.70 3.48
CA ARG A 221 6.47 8.35 2.94
C ARG A 221 6.34 9.84 3.27
N MET A 222 7.34 10.47 3.90
CA MET A 222 7.29 11.88 4.35
C MET A 222 6.88 12.84 3.23
N GLY A 223 7.63 12.85 2.13
CA GLY A 223 7.33 13.72 0.99
C GLY A 223 6.04 13.35 0.26
N THR A 224 5.69 12.06 0.24
CA THR A 224 4.44 11.58 -0.32
C THR A 224 3.23 12.13 0.45
N ILE A 225 3.23 12.01 1.78
CA ILE A 225 2.12 12.46 2.63
C ILE A 225 1.97 13.98 2.53
N TYR A 226 3.07 14.73 2.61
CA TYR A 226 3.05 16.18 2.41
C TYR A 226 2.46 16.56 1.05
N THR A 227 2.95 15.93 -0.03
CA THR A 227 2.50 16.21 -1.39
C THR A 227 1.02 15.86 -1.58
N ALA A 228 0.57 14.73 -1.04
CA ALA A 228 -0.84 14.32 -1.06
C ALA A 228 -1.73 15.33 -0.33
N ALA A 229 -1.33 15.77 0.86
CA ALA A 229 -2.06 16.79 1.61
C ALA A 229 -2.13 18.13 0.85
N ALA A 230 -1.01 18.58 0.28
CA ALA A 230 -0.95 19.81 -0.50
C ALA A 230 -1.85 19.74 -1.75
N LEU A 231 -1.82 18.63 -2.48
CA LEU A 231 -2.69 18.40 -3.65
C LEU A 231 -4.17 18.33 -3.26
N ALA A 232 -4.50 17.66 -2.15
CA ALA A 232 -5.87 17.56 -1.65
C ALA A 232 -6.44 18.93 -1.30
N ARG A 233 -5.69 19.74 -0.55
CA ARG A 233 -6.08 21.12 -0.19
C ARG A 233 -6.21 22.00 -1.42
N ALA A 234 -5.25 21.95 -2.35
CA ALA A 234 -5.31 22.73 -3.60
C ALA A 234 -6.51 22.33 -4.47
N SER A 235 -6.80 21.03 -4.57
CA SER A 235 -7.95 20.50 -5.33
C SER A 235 -9.28 20.95 -4.72
N ALA A 236 -9.42 20.83 -3.39
CA ALA A 236 -10.61 21.28 -2.66
C ALA A 236 -10.80 22.79 -2.79
N ALA A 237 -9.76 23.60 -2.55
CA ALA A 237 -9.82 25.05 -2.69
C ALA A 237 -10.23 25.49 -4.09
N ALA A 238 -9.70 24.85 -5.12
CA ALA A 238 -10.03 25.18 -6.49
C ALA A 238 -11.48 24.78 -6.86
N ALA A 239 -12.06 23.77 -6.20
CA ALA A 239 -13.42 23.27 -6.41
C ALA A 239 -14.49 24.00 -5.59
N GLY A 240 -14.09 24.83 -4.63
CA GLY A 240 -14.98 25.63 -3.79
C GLY A 240 -15.05 25.15 -2.34
N ALA A 241 -15.51 26.03 -1.44
CA ALA A 241 -15.42 25.83 0.01
C ALA A 241 -16.11 24.56 0.55
N ALA A 242 -17.16 24.08 -0.12
CA ALA A 242 -17.89 22.87 0.25
C ALA A 242 -17.29 21.57 -0.32
N SER A 243 -16.25 21.66 -1.15
CA SER A 243 -15.61 20.48 -1.77
C SER A 243 -14.57 19.86 -0.84
N ALA A 244 -14.43 18.53 -0.94
CA ALA A 244 -13.44 17.75 -0.20
C ALA A 244 -12.83 16.64 -1.05
N VAL A 245 -11.60 16.26 -0.68
CA VAL A 245 -10.82 15.17 -1.28
C VAL A 245 -10.64 14.07 -0.25
N ASP A 246 -10.91 12.82 -0.65
CA ASP A 246 -10.64 11.67 0.20
C ASP A 246 -9.17 11.26 0.08
N VAL A 247 -8.44 11.23 1.20
CA VAL A 247 -7.02 10.84 1.25
C VAL A 247 -6.87 9.59 2.11
N ALA A 248 -6.31 8.52 1.57
CA ALA A 248 -6.05 7.29 2.31
C ALA A 248 -4.53 7.10 2.49
N VAL A 249 -4.07 6.86 3.71
CA VAL A 249 -2.66 6.65 4.05
C VAL A 249 -2.47 5.28 4.67
N HIS A 250 -1.61 4.45 4.07
CA HIS A 250 -1.26 3.12 4.55
C HIS A 250 -0.02 3.13 5.46
N ASP A 251 0.21 2.04 6.18
CA ASP A 251 1.30 1.86 7.16
C ASP A 251 1.33 2.86 8.33
N VAL A 252 0.18 3.38 8.76
CA VAL A 252 0.09 4.34 9.90
C VAL A 252 0.39 3.71 11.27
N ASP A 253 0.60 2.40 11.32
CA ASP A 253 1.19 1.71 12.46
C ASP A 253 2.66 2.10 12.67
N ARG A 254 3.36 2.55 11.61
CA ARG A 254 4.70 3.14 11.68
C ARG A 254 4.65 4.59 12.15
N THR A 255 5.68 4.98 12.89
CA THR A 255 5.80 6.31 13.50
C THR A 255 5.87 7.44 12.45
N VAL A 256 6.60 7.23 11.35
CA VAL A 256 6.82 8.23 10.31
C VAL A 256 5.51 8.63 9.64
N GLU A 257 4.78 7.63 9.14
CA GLU A 257 3.51 7.79 8.46
C GLU A 257 2.47 8.43 9.38
N ARG A 258 2.42 7.98 10.64
CA ARG A 258 1.52 8.54 11.65
C ARG A 258 1.79 10.02 11.91
N TRP A 259 3.04 10.39 12.16
CA TRP A 259 3.41 11.78 12.47
C TRP A 259 3.11 12.72 11.29
N TYR A 260 3.46 12.31 10.08
CA TYR A 260 3.23 13.12 8.88
C TYR A 260 1.74 13.19 8.52
N ALA A 261 0.97 12.12 8.72
CA ALA A 261 -0.48 12.15 8.50
C ALA A 261 -1.15 13.12 9.47
N TRP A 262 -0.82 13.08 10.77
CA TRP A 262 -1.37 14.06 11.71
C TRP A 262 -0.94 15.50 11.42
N GLU A 263 0.32 15.72 11.05
CA GLU A 263 0.83 17.06 10.75
C GLU A 263 0.10 17.71 9.55
N TYR A 264 -0.11 16.95 8.48
CA TYR A 264 -0.52 17.52 7.20
C TYR A 264 -1.95 17.19 6.79
N LEU A 265 -2.53 16.09 7.28
CA LEU A 265 -3.91 15.71 7.00
C LEU A 265 -4.86 16.03 8.15
N CYS A 266 -4.34 16.26 9.37
CA CYS A 266 -5.09 16.68 10.56
C CYS A 266 -6.04 15.62 11.11
N ASP A 267 -6.13 15.59 12.43
CA ASP A 267 -7.01 14.68 13.16
C ASP A 267 -8.49 14.94 12.97
N ASP A 268 -8.88 16.20 12.91
CA ASP A 268 -10.26 16.60 12.62
C ASP A 268 -10.77 16.12 11.26
N ASN A 269 -9.88 15.80 10.32
CA ASN A 269 -10.27 15.27 9.01
C ASN A 269 -10.32 13.74 8.98
N LEU A 270 -9.95 13.03 10.05
CA LEU A 270 -9.93 11.56 10.06
C LEU A 270 -11.36 11.00 10.09
N VAL A 271 -11.74 10.27 9.04
CA VAL A 271 -13.08 9.68 8.89
C VAL A 271 -13.10 8.21 9.29
N ALA A 272 -12.05 7.46 8.96
CA ALA A 272 -12.00 6.04 9.26
C ALA A 272 -10.57 5.54 9.48
N ALA A 273 -10.44 4.54 10.36
CA ALA A 273 -9.22 3.76 10.54
C ALA A 273 -9.56 2.26 10.42
N LYS A 274 -8.87 1.54 9.53
CA LYS A 274 -9.02 0.09 9.34
C LYS A 274 -7.66 -0.56 9.18
N GLY A 275 -7.22 -1.33 10.18
CA GLY A 275 -5.87 -1.91 10.16
C GLY A 275 -4.81 -0.82 10.17
N ARG A 276 -3.88 -0.88 9.22
CA ARG A 276 -2.81 0.09 8.98
C ARG A 276 -3.22 1.22 8.05
N LEU A 277 -4.49 1.27 7.62
CA LEU A 277 -4.99 2.28 6.70
C LEU A 277 -5.84 3.32 7.44
N TRP A 278 -5.50 4.59 7.29
CA TRP A 278 -6.31 5.73 7.68
C TRP A 278 -6.93 6.41 6.47
N HIS A 279 -8.17 6.88 6.61
CA HIS A 279 -8.90 7.64 5.60
C HIS A 279 -9.30 8.99 6.17
N PHE A 280 -8.90 10.04 5.47
CA PHE A 280 -9.15 11.43 5.77
C PHE A 280 -10.07 12.04 4.71
N ARG A 281 -10.88 13.02 5.11
CA ARG A 281 -11.64 13.86 4.19
C ARG A 281 -11.19 15.30 4.33
N VAL A 282 -10.44 15.77 3.33
CA VAL A 282 -9.72 17.03 3.37
C VAL A 282 -10.47 18.09 2.57
N GLY A 283 -11.05 19.08 3.26
CA GLY A 283 -11.74 20.22 2.64
C GLY A 283 -10.83 21.39 2.28
N ALA A 284 -11.41 22.46 1.73
CA ALA A 284 -10.70 23.73 1.47
C ALA A 284 -10.41 24.54 2.75
N GLY A 285 -11.19 24.31 3.81
CA GLY A 285 -11.15 25.05 5.08
C GLY A 285 -9.88 24.83 5.90
N GLY A 286 -9.57 25.78 6.78
CA GLY A 286 -8.37 25.81 7.63
C GLY A 286 -7.72 27.20 7.64
N LEU A 287 -6.84 27.45 8.61
CA LEU A 287 -6.06 28.69 8.69
C LEU A 287 -5.14 28.82 7.45
N PRO A 288 -4.88 30.04 6.95
CA PRO A 288 -4.12 30.24 5.72
C PRO A 288 -2.67 29.72 5.79
N ASP A 289 -2.08 29.69 6.99
CA ASP A 289 -0.64 29.40 7.17
C ASP A 289 -0.35 28.00 7.74
N ALA A 290 -1.39 27.25 8.12
CA ALA A 290 -1.25 25.94 8.73
C ALA A 290 -2.14 24.90 8.02
N PHE A 291 -1.68 23.65 7.98
CA PHE A 291 -2.51 22.55 7.48
C PHE A 291 -3.66 22.24 8.42
N CYS A 292 -3.40 22.28 9.73
CA CYS A 292 -4.33 21.92 10.79
C CYS A 292 -4.73 23.12 11.62
N ASN A 293 -5.96 23.10 12.12
CA ASN A 293 -6.45 24.15 13.00
C ASN A 293 -5.88 23.89 14.40
N THR A 294 -4.91 24.70 14.84
CA THR A 294 -4.37 24.60 16.21
C THR A 294 -5.15 25.44 17.21
N GLY A 295 -6.43 25.73 16.93
CA GLY A 295 -7.30 26.40 17.88
C GLY A 295 -7.45 25.55 19.14
N PRO A 296 -7.53 26.15 20.34
CA PRO A 296 -7.80 25.38 21.55
C PRO A 296 -9.15 24.66 21.37
N VAL A 297 -9.17 23.35 21.65
CA VAL A 297 -10.40 22.58 21.77
C VAL A 297 -11.25 23.27 22.85
N GLN A 298 -12.33 23.94 22.44
CA GLN A 298 -13.31 24.45 23.40
C GLN A 298 -14.06 23.25 23.96
N ILE A 299 -13.65 22.80 25.14
CA ILE A 299 -14.46 21.88 25.94
C ILE A 299 -15.60 22.75 26.51
N LEU A 300 -16.80 22.60 25.94
CA LEU A 300 -18.05 23.13 26.48
C LEU A 300 -18.52 22.30 27.68
#